data_AF-A0A6B3HGA0-F1
#
_entry.id   AF-A0A6B3HGA0-F1
#
_cell.length_a   1.000
_cell.length_b   1.000
_cell.length_c   1.000
_cell.angle_alpha   90.00
_cell.angle_beta   90.00
_cell.angle_gamma   90.00
#
_symmetry.space_group_name_H-M   'P 1'
#
loop_
_entity.id
_entity.type
_entity.pdbx_description
1 polymer ?
#
loop_
_entity_poly.entity_id
_entity_poly.type
_entity_poly.pdbx_seq_one_letter_code
_entity_poly.pdbx_strand_id
1 'polypeptide(L)'
;MTTPLPDPLTESLLAEARRDGIEKYVVGALITDEDSRVLLLRRRGDDFLGGLWELPSGGVGPGERLVDALCREVLEETGLTVTGV
;
A
#
# COMPACT_ATOMS: atom_id res chain seq x y z
N MET A 1 20.38 5.84 2.45
CA MET A 1 18.98 5.55 2.80
C MET A 1 18.16 6.75 2.37
N THR A 2 17.62 6.72 1.16
CA THR A 2 16.76 7.78 0.62
C THR A 2 15.34 7.49 1.10
N THR A 3 14.95 8.14 2.18
CA THR A 3 13.53 8.24 2.54
C THR A 3 12.83 8.96 1.38
N PRO A 4 11.81 8.39 0.72
CA PRO A 4 11.03 9.14 -0.24
C PRO A 4 10.35 10.27 0.53
N LEU A 5 10.63 11.51 0.11
CA LEU A 5 9.91 12.67 0.62
C LEU A 5 8.43 12.51 0.25
N PRO A 6 7.49 12.93 1.11
CA PRO A 6 6.10 12.99 0.70
C PRO A 6 6.02 13.91 -0.52
N ASP A 7 5.55 13.35 -1.64
CA ASP A 7 5.39 14.13 -2.86
C ASP A 7 4.29 15.19 -2.64
N PRO A 8 4.38 16.37 -3.29
CA PRO A 8 3.40 17.45 -3.12
C PRO A 8 1.95 17.06 -3.44
N LEU A 9 1.75 16.04 -4.28
CA LEU A 9 0.42 15.54 -4.63
C LEU A 9 -0.16 14.74 -3.45
N THR A 10 0.62 13.86 -2.83
CA THR A 10 0.23 13.06 -1.66
C THR A 10 -0.24 13.95 -0.51
N GLU A 11 0.52 15.01 -0.18
CA GLU A 11 0.10 15.95 0.87
C GLU A 11 -1.19 16.70 0.53
N SER A 12 -1.36 17.12 -0.73
CA SER A 12 -2.59 17.77 -1.20
C SER A 12 -3.80 16.84 -1.10
N LEU A 13 -3.65 15.58 -1.53
CA LEU A 13 -4.72 14.58 -1.48
C LEU A 13 -5.08 14.22 -0.03
N LEU A 14 -4.10 14.10 0.86
CA LEU A 14 -4.34 13.88 2.29
C LEU A 14 -5.05 15.08 2.93
N ALA A 15 -4.68 16.31 2.55
CA ALA A 15 -5.36 17.51 3.04
C ALA A 15 -6.81 17.60 2.54
N GLU A 16 -7.07 17.23 1.28
CA GLU A 16 -8.41 17.13 0.72
C GLU A 16 -9.25 16.05 1.40
N ALA A 17 -8.72 14.83 1.52
CA ALA A 17 -9.39 13.73 2.20
C ALA A 17 -9.78 14.09 3.65
N ARG A 18 -8.91 14.80 4.38
CA ARG A 18 -9.23 15.31 5.73
C ARG A 18 -10.36 16.33 5.72
N ARG A 19 -10.41 17.24 4.74
CA ARG A 19 -11.52 18.21 4.60
C ARG A 19 -12.85 17.52 4.31
N ASP A 20 -12.81 16.41 3.58
CA ASP A 20 -13.98 15.61 3.24
C ASP A 20 -14.40 14.65 4.37
N GLY A 21 -13.67 14.63 5.49
CA GLY A 21 -13.97 13.78 6.65
C GLY A 21 -13.57 12.31 6.46
N ILE A 22 -12.59 12.02 5.60
CA ILE A 22 -12.05 10.66 5.43
C ILE A 22 -11.19 10.28 6.64
N GLU A 23 -11.60 9.24 7.35
CA GLU A 23 -10.96 8.78 8.58
C GLU A 23 -10.00 7.59 8.39
N LYS A 24 -10.12 6.88 7.26
CA LYS A 24 -9.34 5.66 6.99
C LYS A 24 -8.68 5.72 5.63
N TYR A 25 -7.38 5.45 5.60
CA TYR A 25 -6.58 5.40 4.38
C TYR A 25 -6.17 3.96 4.09
N VAL A 26 -5.96 3.68 2.80
CA VAL A 26 -5.48 2.40 2.29
C VAL A 26 -4.33 2.69 1.34
N VAL A 27 -3.36 1.80 1.34
CA VAL A 27 -2.21 1.83 0.43
C VAL A 27 -2.18 0.54 -0.38
N GLY A 28 -1.66 0.61 -1.59
CA GLY A 28 -1.49 -0.56 -2.46
C GLY A 28 -0.22 -0.42 -3.29
N ALA A 29 0.50 -1.52 -3.45
CA ALA A 29 1.77 -1.57 -4.16
C ALA A 29 1.60 -2.16 -5.56
N LEU A 30 2.04 -1.43 -6.59
CA LEU A 30 2.25 -2.00 -7.91
C LEU A 30 3.71 -2.43 -8.01
N ILE A 31 3.96 -3.74 -7.90
CA ILE A 31 5.32 -4.30 -7.95
C ILE A 31 5.47 -5.05 -9.26
N THR A 32 6.52 -4.72 -10.01
CA THR A 32 6.83 -5.35 -11.30
C THR A 32 8.21 -5.98 -11.30
N ASP A 33 8.38 -7.05 -12.07
CA ASP A 33 9.69 -7.59 -12.42
C ASP A 33 10.26 -6.95 -13.70
N GLU A 34 11.42 -7.42 -14.15
CA GLU A 34 12.10 -6.94 -15.37
C GLU A 34 11.26 -7.16 -16.65
N ASP A 35 10.34 -8.13 -16.62
CA ASP A 35 9.43 -8.44 -17.73
C ASP A 35 8.13 -7.62 -17.68
N SER A 36 8.02 -6.64 -16.77
CA SER A 36 6.82 -5.83 -16.53
C SER A 36 5.58 -6.63 -16.10
N ARG A 37 5.77 -7.82 -15.51
CA ARG A 37 4.66 -8.59 -14.93
C ARG A 37 4.35 -8.03 -13.55
N VAL A 38 3.06 -7.94 -13.23
CA VAL A 38 2.60 -7.41 -11.95
C VAL A 38 2.46 -8.54 -10.93
N LEU A 39 3.02 -8.36 -9.74
CA LEU A 39 2.77 -9.24 -8.60
C LEU A 39 1.32 -9.07 -8.13
N LEU A 40 0.55 -10.16 -8.19
CA LEU A 40 -0.79 -10.24 -7.61
C LEU A 40 -0.79 -11.30 -6.51
N LEU A 41 -1.52 -11.01 -5.44
CA LEU A 41 -1.78 -11.92 -4.34
C LEU A 41 -3.14 -12.56 -4.52
N ARG A 42 -3.26 -13.83 -4.12
CA ARG A 42 -4.54 -14.52 -4.12
C ARG A 42 -5.02 -14.73 -2.69
N ARG A 43 -6.17 -14.15 -2.37
CA ARG A 43 -6.79 -14.28 -1.05
C ARG A 43 -7.02 -15.74 -0.71
N ARG A 44 -6.79 -16.11 0.55
CA ARG A 44 -7.12 -17.46 1.05
C ARG A 44 -8.62 -17.69 0.86
N GLY A 45 -8.99 -18.91 0.50
CA GLY A 45 -10.38 -19.21 0.08
C GLY A 45 -11.42 -19.04 1.20
N ASP A 46 -10.98 -19.10 2.45
CA ASP A 46 -11.76 -18.96 3.67
C ASP A 46 -11.83 -17.52 4.22
N ASP A 47 -11.15 -16.57 3.56
CA ASP A 47 -11.17 -15.17 3.94
C ASP A 47 -12.40 -14.43 3.35
N PHE A 48 -12.71 -13.24 3.87
CA PHE A 48 -13.71 -12.36 3.27
C PHE A 48 -13.31 -12.05 1.82
N LEU A 49 -14.24 -12.28 0.88
CA LEU A 49 -13.98 -12.24 -0.56
C LEU A 49 -12.82 -13.16 -1.00
N GLY A 50 -12.72 -14.34 -0.39
CA GLY A 50 -11.67 -15.32 -0.65
C GLY A 50 -11.53 -15.73 -2.11
N GLY A 51 -10.31 -16.04 -2.53
CA GLY A 51 -9.97 -16.50 -3.87
C GLY A 51 -9.82 -15.41 -4.93
N LEU A 52 -10.14 -14.15 -4.61
CA LEU A 52 -9.88 -12.99 -5.48
C LEU A 52 -8.38 -12.70 -5.59
N TRP A 53 -8.03 -12.07 -6.71
CA TRP A 53 -6.70 -11.51 -6.95
C TRP A 53 -6.67 -10.04 -6.58
N GLU A 54 -5.64 -9.64 -5.84
CA GLU A 54 -5.44 -8.26 -5.39
C GLU A 54 -3.97 -7.85 -5.47
N LEU A 55 -3.73 -6.54 -5.38
CA LEU A 55 -2.39 -6.02 -5.15
C LEU A 55 -2.03 -6.20 -3.67
N PRO A 56 -0.73 -6.34 -3.33
CA PRO A 56 -0.29 -6.15 -1.96
C PRO A 56 -0.79 -4.81 -1.44
N SER A 57 -1.61 -4.83 -0.39
CA SER A 57 -2.34 -3.63 0.03
C SER A 57 -2.86 -3.79 1.44
N GLY A 58 -3.15 -2.65 2.09
CA GLY A 58 -3.72 -2.69 3.41
C GLY A 58 -4.00 -1.33 4.02
N GLY A 59 -4.51 -1.38 5.24
CA GLY A 59 -4.94 -0.19 5.96
C GLY A 59 -3.77 0.56 6.55
N VAL A 60 -3.84 1.89 6.50
CA VAL A 60 -2.88 2.74 7.20
C VAL A 60 -3.29 2.86 8.66
N GLY A 61 -2.36 2.58 9.56
CA GLY A 61 -2.56 2.70 11.01
C GLY A 61 -2.71 4.16 11.47
N PRO A 62 -3.28 4.39 12.66
CA PRO A 62 -3.42 5.73 13.22
C PRO A 62 -2.07 6.45 13.35
N GLY A 63 -1.91 7.57 12.65
CA GLY A 63 -0.67 8.36 12.64
C GLY A 63 0.48 7.74 11.84
N GLU A 64 0.27 6.58 11.21
CA GLU A 64 1.25 5.93 10.33
C GLU A 64 1.40 6.73 9.03
N ARG A 65 2.63 6.86 8.52
CA ARG A 65 2.85 7.46 7.20
C ARG A 65 2.43 6.46 6.12
N LEU A 66 1.88 6.95 5.00
CA LEU A 66 1.44 6.08 3.89
C LEU A 66 2.57 5.14 3.41
N VAL A 67 3.79 5.66 3.28
CA VAL A 67 4.94 4.84 2.84
C VAL A 67 5.33 3.75 3.85
N ASP A 68 5.21 4.04 5.15
CA ASP A 68 5.55 3.05 6.18
C ASP A 68 4.51 1.93 6.19
N ALA A 69 3.23 2.28 6.06
CA ALA A 69 2.15 1.32 5.89
C ALA A 69 2.37 0.46 4.64
N LEU A 70 2.71 1.07 3.50
CA LEU A 70 2.93 0.34 2.25
C LEU A 70 4.07 -0.68 2.40
N CYS A 71 5.20 -0.28 2.97
CA CYS A 71 6.34 -1.16 3.21
C CYS A 71 5.99 -2.30 4.18
N ARG A 72 5.23 -2.00 5.24
CA ARG A 72 4.77 -2.99 6.22
C ARG A 72 3.85 -4.03 5.58
N GLU A 73 2.81 -3.60 4.88
CA GLU A 73 1.84 -4.50 4.23
C GLU A 73 2.54 -5.40 3.18
N VAL A 74 3.42 -4.84 2.35
CA VAL A 74 4.19 -5.63 1.38
C VAL A 74 5.02 -6.71 2.08
N LEU A 75 5.69 -6.37 3.19
CA LEU A 75 6.48 -7.33 3.95
C LEU A 75 5.60 -8.43 4.57
N GLU A 76 4.49 -8.06 5.19
CA GLU A 76 3.59 -8.99 5.88
C GLU A 76 2.92 -9.98 4.90
N GLU A 77 2.49 -9.51 3.74
CA GLU A 77 1.73 -10.34 2.78
C GLU A 77 2.63 -11.13 1.82
N THR A 78 3.81 -10.60 1.48
CA THR A 78 4.67 -11.18 0.43
C THR A 78 6.02 -11.68 0.93
N GLY A 79 6.46 -11.23 2.12
CA GLY A 79 7.80 -11.46 2.63
C GLY A 79 8.89 -10.63 1.94
N LEU A 80 8.53 -9.73 1.01
CA LEU A 80 9.49 -8.89 0.30
C LEU A 80 9.79 -7.60 1.06
N THR A 81 11.04 -7.17 1.05
CA THR A 81 11.47 -5.89 1.61
C THR A 81 11.53 -4.82 0.53
N VAL A 82 10.75 -3.75 0.71
CA VAL A 82 10.79 -2.58 -0.18
C VAL A 82 12.08 -1.80 0.06
N THR A 83 12.88 -1.60 -0.99
CA THR A 83 14.16 -0.85 -0.93
C THR A 83 14.07 0.55 -1.54
N GLY A 84 12.98 0.85 -2.24
CA GLY A 84 12.66 2.15 -2.82
C GLY A 84 11.22 2.20 -3.33
N VAL A 85 10.64 3.40 -3.28
CA VAL A 85 9.35 3.77 -3.89
C VAL A 85 9.49 5.11 -4.58
#